data_AF-A0A939ZMK7-F1
#
_entry.id   AF-A0A939ZMK7-F1
#
_cell.length_a   1.000
_cell.length_b   1.000
_cell.length_c   1.000
_cell.angle_alpha   90.00
_cell.angle_beta   90.00
_cell.angle_gamma   90.00
#
_symmetry.space_group_name_H-M   'P 1'
#
loop_
_entity.id
_entity.type
_entity.pdbx_description
1 polymer ?
#
loop_
_entity_poly.entity_id
_entity_poly.type
_entity_poly.pdbx_seq_one_letter_code
_entity_poly.pdbx_strand_id
1 'polypeptide(L)' 'MTTYLDSSLYMGMLREGAASLSRNKNTVNDLNVFPVPDGDTGDNMLMTLKAGVAGLQEGKPLGENAYAASQGMLLG' A
#
# COMPACT_ATOMS: atom_id res chain seq x y z
N MET A 1 -14.34 24.12 -6.71
CA MET A 1 -12.91 23.87 -7.04
C MET A 1 -12.74 22.37 -7.06
N THR A 2 -12.33 21.80 -8.21
CA THR A 2 -12.19 20.34 -8.36
C THR A 2 -10.71 19.98 -8.23
N THR A 3 -10.40 19.03 -7.37
CA THR A 3 -9.03 18.50 -7.22
C THR A 3 -8.88 17.26 -8.11
N TYR A 4 -7.79 17.19 -8.87
CA TYR A 4 -7.46 16.05 -9.72
C TYR A 4 -6.36 15.22 -9.05
N LEU A 5 -6.46 13.89 -9.20
CA LEU A 5 -5.40 12.97 -8.82
C LEU A 5 -4.40 12.87 -9.97
N ASP A 6 -3.19 13.37 -9.77
CA ASP A 6 -2.08 13.14 -10.68
C ASP A 6 -1.20 11.97 -10.20
N SER A 7 -0.26 11.56 -11.05
CA SER A 7 0.61 10.42 -10.74
C SER A 7 1.53 10.66 -9.55
N SER A 8 2.01 11.89 -9.35
CA SER A 8 2.92 12.20 -8.24
C SER A 8 2.19 12.14 -6.92
N LEU A 9 0.98 12.73 -6.87
CA LEU A 9 0.10 12.64 -5.70
C LEU A 9 -0.27 11.19 -5.39
N TYR A 10 -0.63 10.38 -6.39
CA TYR A 10 -0.91 8.96 -6.20
C TYR A 10 0.27 8.18 -5.61
N MET A 11 1.48 8.38 -6.14
CA MET A 11 2.69 7.74 -5.62
C MET A 11 2.97 8.17 -4.17
N GLY A 12 2.82 9.46 -3.88
CA GLY A 12 2.96 10.00 -2.52
C GLY A 12 1.95 9.37 -1.56
N MET A 13 0.69 9.23 -1.97
CA MET A 13 -0.36 8.57 -1.18
C MET A 13 -0.01 7.12 -0.86
N LEU A 14 0.49 6.34 -1.83
CA LEU A 14 0.88 4.95 -1.57
C LEU A 14 2.11 4.84 -0.66
N ARG A 15 3.13 5.67 -0.87
CA ARG A 15 4.33 5.70 -0.02
C ARG A 15 3.98 6.05 1.42
N GLU A 16 3.16 7.07 1.62
CA GLU A 16 2.73 7.45 2.97
C GLU A 16 1.72 6.50 3.58
N GLY A 17 0.87 5.88 2.76
CA GLY A 17 0.03 4.76 3.18
C GLY A 17 0.88 3.63 3.75
N ALA A 18 1.95 3.24 3.05
CA ALA A 18 2.89 2.20 3.52
C ALA A 18 3.59 2.61 4.81
N ALA A 19 4.06 3.85 4.92
CA ALA A 19 4.70 4.35 6.14
C ALA A 19 3.72 4.40 7.32
N SER A 20 2.49 4.83 7.10
CA SER A 20 1.43 4.86 8.10
C SER A 20 1.05 3.46 8.55
N LEU A 21 0.86 2.52 7.62
CA LEU A 21 0.58 1.13 7.94
C LEU A 21 1.75 0.50 8.69
N SER A 22 3.00 0.79 8.33
CA SER A 22 4.17 0.31 9.05
C SER A 22 4.19 0.76 10.51
N ARG A 23 3.75 1.99 10.81
CA ARG A 23 3.67 2.50 12.19
C ARG A 23 2.54 1.86 13.00
N ASN A 24 1.47 1.44 12.34
CA ASN A 24 0.27 0.90 12.97
C ASN A 24 0.12 -0.62 12.79
N LYS A 25 1.14 -1.29 12.25
CA LYS A 25 1.12 -2.71 11.87
C LYS A 25 0.67 -3.61 13.02
N ASN A 26 1.23 -3.41 14.22
CA ASN A 26 0.87 -4.20 15.40
C ASN A 26 -0.59 -3.96 15.82
N THR A 27 -1.05 -2.71 15.78
CA THR A 27 -2.47 -2.40 16.01
C THR A 27 -3.37 -3.16 15.03
N VAL A 28 -2.97 -3.28 13.76
CA VAL A 28 -3.74 -4.05 12.76
C VAL A 28 -3.68 -5.55 13.05
N ASN A 29 -2.53 -6.10 13.45
CA ASN A 29 -2.41 -7.48 13.90
C ASN A 29 -3.39 -7.78 15.06
N ASP A 30 -3.54 -6.84 15.98
CA ASP A 30 -4.40 -6.98 17.16
C ASP A 30 -5.90 -6.81 16.88
N LEU A 31 -6.28 -6.22 15.73
CA LEU A 31 -7.68 -6.02 15.34
C LEU A 31 -8.33 -7.28 14.76
N ASN A 32 -7.58 -8.06 13.97
CA ASN A 32 -8.13 -9.20 13.25
C ASN A 32 -7.94 -10.52 14.02
N VAL A 33 -8.76 -10.73 15.06
CA VAL A 33 -8.61 -11.83 16.02
C VAL A 33 -9.70 -12.93 15.92
N PHE A 34 -10.40 -13.05 14.77
CA PHE A 34 -11.54 -13.98 14.62
C PHE A 34 -11.30 -15.08 13.56
N PRO A 35 -11.61 -16.38 13.81
CA PRO A 35 -11.83 -17.04 15.11
C PRO A 35 -10.52 -17.48 15.80
N VAL A 36 -9.38 -17.38 15.12
CA VAL A 36 -8.03 -17.64 15.65
C VAL A 36 -7.16 -16.44 15.29
N PRO A 37 -6.41 -15.85 16.24
CA PRO A 37 -5.48 -14.77 15.95
C PRO A 37 -4.31 -15.31 15.11
N ASP A 38 -4.27 -14.96 13.83
CA ASP A 38 -3.10 -15.24 12.98
C ASP A 38 -1.93 -14.30 13.33
N GLY A 39 -2.25 -13.17 13.98
CA GLY A 39 -1.26 -12.24 14.58
C GLY A 39 -0.38 -11.52 13.57
N ASP A 40 -0.63 -11.71 12.27
CA ASP A 40 0.21 -11.28 11.16
C ASP A 40 -0.55 -10.47 10.09
N THR A 41 -1.84 -10.14 10.32
CA THR A 41 -2.67 -9.46 9.31
C THR A 41 -2.07 -8.13 8.84
N GLY A 42 -1.58 -7.31 9.77
CA GLY A 42 -0.86 -6.08 9.49
C GLY A 42 0.50 -6.31 8.82
N ASP A 43 1.22 -7.39 9.17
CA ASP A 43 2.45 -7.81 8.48
C ASP A 43 2.18 -8.13 7.00
N ASN A 44 1.16 -8.96 6.73
CA ASN A 44 0.74 -9.34 5.39
C ASN A 44 0.32 -8.11 4.57
N MET A 45 -0.52 -7.23 5.15
CA MET A 45 -0.91 -5.99 4.47
C MET A 45 0.28 -5.07 4.19
N LEU A 46 1.25 -4.96 5.12
CA LEU A 46 2.43 -4.13 4.92
C LEU A 46 3.33 -4.69 3.83
N MET A 47 3.49 -6.02 3.77
CA MET A 47 4.26 -6.69 2.72
C MET A 47 3.64 -6.42 1.33
N THR A 48 2.32 -6.64 1.20
CA THR A 48 1.56 -6.33 -0.03
C THR A 48 1.75 -4.87 -0.46
N LEU A 49 1.56 -3.92 0.45
CA LEU A 49 1.64 -2.50 0.13
C LEU A 49 3.06 -2.06 -0.22
N LYS A 50 4.09 -2.60 0.46
CA LYS A 50 5.50 -2.37 0.12
C LYS A 50 5.85 -2.89 -1.27
N ALA A 51 5.34 -4.06 -1.65
CA ALA A 51 5.54 -4.61 -2.98
C ALA A 51 4.91 -3.72 -4.06
N GLY A 52 3.70 -3.19 -3.81
CA GLY A 52 3.09 -2.18 -4.68
C GLY A 52 3.92 -0.90 -4.81
N VAL A 53 4.43 -0.37 -3.69
CA VAL A 53 5.28 0.84 -3.68
C VAL A 53 6.59 0.62 -4.44
N ALA A 54 7.18 -0.58 -4.38
CA ALA A 54 8.41 -0.91 -5.10
C ALA A 54 8.26 -0.86 -6.63
N GLY A 55 7.05 -1.04 -7.15
CA GLY A 55 6.75 -0.95 -8.58
C GLY A 55 6.60 0.48 -9.13
N LEU A 56 6.50 1.49 -8.26
CA LEU A 56 6.23 2.87 -8.66
C LEU A 56 7.46 3.54 -9.29
N GLN A 57 7.23 4.35 -10.33
CA GLN A 57 8.29 5.05 -11.07
C GLN A 57 7.94 6.53 -11.28
N GLU A 58 8.89 7.41 -10.97
CA GLU A 58 8.75 8.85 -11.18
C GLU A 58 8.57 9.17 -12.68
N GLY A 59 7.75 10.18 -12.98
CA GLY A 59 7.50 10.63 -14.35
C GLY A 59 6.63 9.71 -15.22
N LYS A 60 6.17 8.57 -14.70
CA LYS A 60 5.21 7.70 -15.39
C LYS A 60 3.77 8.23 -15.29
N PRO A 61 2.91 8.00 -16.29
CA PRO A 61 1.49 8.31 -16.20
C PRO A 61 0.81 7.60 -15.03
N LEU A 62 -0.26 8.21 -14.49
CA LEU A 62 -1.01 7.66 -13.35
C LEU A 62 -1.48 6.22 -13.61
N GLY A 63 -1.99 5.93 -14.82
CA GLY A 63 -2.46 4.60 -15.19
C GLY A 63 -1.36 3.54 -15.18
N GLU A 64 -0.13 3.89 -15.61
CA GLU A 64 1.02 2.99 -15.56
C GLU A 64 1.45 2.72 -14.11
N ASN A 65 1.52 3.76 -13.28
CA ASN A 65 1.86 3.60 -11.87
C ASN A 65 0.79 2.85 -11.08
N ALA A 66 -0.49 3.05 -11.40
CA ALA A 66 -1.59 2.30 -10.79
C ALA A 66 -1.54 0.82 -11.18
N TYR A 67 -1.22 0.52 -12.44
CA TYR A 67 -1.03 -0.85 -12.91
C TYR A 67 0.18 -1.51 -12.25
N ALA A 68 1.32 -0.81 -12.18
CA ALA A 68 2.54 -1.31 -11.53
C ALA A 68 2.33 -1.58 -10.04
N ALA A 69 1.64 -0.68 -9.32
CA ALA A 69 1.29 -0.89 -7.92
C ALA A 69 0.38 -2.11 -7.73
N SER A 70 -0.64 -2.27 -8.58
CA SER A 70 -1.53 -3.44 -8.56
C SER A 70 -0.78 -4.75 -8.80
N GLN A 71 0.11 -4.80 -9.79
CA GLN A 71 0.95 -5.97 -10.06
C GLN A 71 1.87 -6.28 -8.88
N GLY A 72 2.52 -5.26 -8.30
CA GLY A 72 3.36 -5.42 -7.11
C GLY A 72 2.59 -5.99 -5.92
N MET A 73 1.38 -5.48 -5.65
CA MET A 73 0.53 -5.98 -4.57
C MET A 73 0.04 -7.41 -4.79
N LEU A 74 -0.13 -7.83 -6.05
CA LEU A 74 -0.64 -9.16 -6.37
C LEU A 74 0.44 -10.25 -6.35
N LEU A 75 1.68 -9.91 -6.75
CA LEU A 75 2.73 -10.88 -7.06
C LEU A 75 3.93 -10.85 -6.09
N GLY A 76 4.05 -9.80 -5.29
CA GLY A 76 5.21 -9.58 -4.41
C GLY A 76 5.08 -10.15 -3.00
#